data_AF-A0A440VA93-F1
#
_entry.id   AF-A0A440VA93-F1
#
_cell.length_a   1.000
_cell.length_b   1.000
_cell.length_c   1.000
_cell.angle_alpha   90.00
_cell.angle_beta   90.00
_cell.angle_gamma   90.00
#
_symmetry.space_group_name_H-M   'P 1'
#
loop_
_entity.id
_entity.type
_entity.pdbx_description
1 polymer ?
#
loop_
_entity_poly.entity_id
_entity_poly.type
_entity_poly.pdbx_seq_one_letter_code
_entity_poly.pdbx_strand_id
1 'polypeptide(L)'
;AATVGSVIQGTYGKLTLNADGSYTYVRDAGTAGGHDDVFTYTIKDGDGDTSHTTLTISIGNTPPTITDLTPAANGGDVTVNEDDLLASRGAGESAGSDTSKESTTQGGTFTIASPDGIATLSIDGHAFITNGVFSAGSFTTALGNTLNVTGYNAATGVVSYTYTLNDNEAHAAGQGTNSLFENMTVSLTDQDGQNATGTLSVNIVDDVPT
;
A
#
# COMPACT_ATOMS: atom_id res chain seq x y z
N ALA A 1 6.29 -27.30 -34.12
CA ALA A 1 6.04 -28.30 -33.09
C ALA A 1 7.29 -28.38 -32.21
N ALA A 2 7.14 -28.16 -30.91
CA ALA A 2 8.24 -28.33 -29.96
C ALA A 2 8.34 -29.79 -29.52
N THR A 3 9.54 -30.26 -29.19
CA THR A 3 9.77 -31.61 -28.67
C THR A 3 9.45 -31.63 -27.17
N VAL A 4 8.87 -32.72 -26.67
CA VAL A 4 8.73 -32.94 -25.22
C VAL A 4 10.07 -32.77 -24.50
N GLY A 5 10.04 -32.21 -23.29
CA GLY A 5 11.21 -31.88 -22.50
C GLY A 5 11.95 -30.61 -22.93
N SER A 6 11.52 -29.93 -23.99
CA SER A 6 12.03 -28.60 -24.36
C SER A 6 11.19 -27.48 -23.76
N VAL A 7 11.82 -26.33 -23.52
CA VAL A 7 11.15 -25.12 -23.05
C VAL A 7 10.34 -24.51 -24.20
N ILE A 8 9.07 -24.23 -23.93
CA ILE A 8 8.13 -23.57 -24.83
C ILE A 8 7.79 -22.22 -24.21
N GLN A 9 8.09 -21.14 -24.93
CA GLN A 9 7.71 -19.79 -24.53
C GLN A 9 6.22 -19.57 -24.82
N GLY A 10 5.44 -19.35 -23.76
CA GLY A 10 4.10 -18.78 -23.82
C GLY A 10 4.14 -17.26 -23.79
N THR A 11 2.98 -16.63 -23.70
CA THR A 11 2.84 -15.18 -23.59
C THR A 11 3.24 -14.69 -22.21
N TYR A 12 2.90 -15.45 -21.15
CA TYR A 12 3.06 -15.02 -19.76
C TYR A 12 4.14 -15.80 -19.00
N GLY A 13 4.71 -16.84 -19.62
CA GLY A 13 5.72 -17.68 -19.00
C GLY A 13 6.19 -18.83 -19.89
N LYS A 14 6.96 -19.74 -19.30
CA LYS A 14 7.64 -20.84 -19.99
C LYS A 14 7.12 -22.19 -19.51
N LEU A 15 6.62 -23.01 -20.43
CA LEU A 15 6.21 -24.39 -20.20
C LEU A 15 7.33 -25.36 -20.55
N THR A 16 7.58 -26.36 -19.72
CA THR A 16 8.30 -27.59 -20.10
C THR A 16 7.36 -28.77 -19.87
N LEU A 17 6.97 -29.46 -20.95
CA LEU A 17 6.08 -30.62 -20.90
C LEU A 17 6.86 -31.90 -21.21
N ASN A 18 6.85 -32.87 -20.30
CA ASN A 18 7.55 -34.14 -20.43
C ASN A 18 6.70 -35.19 -21.15
N ALA A 19 7.34 -36.26 -21.61
CA ALA A 19 6.67 -37.36 -22.33
C ALA A 19 5.66 -38.14 -21.46
N ASP A 20 5.85 -38.14 -20.14
CA ASP A 20 4.94 -38.77 -19.17
C ASP A 20 3.74 -37.87 -18.79
N GLY A 21 3.65 -36.67 -19.39
CA GLY A 21 2.60 -35.69 -19.12
C GLY A 21 2.86 -34.79 -17.91
N SER A 22 3.93 -35.04 -17.14
CA SER A 22 4.36 -34.10 -16.11
C SER A 22 4.86 -32.80 -16.76
N TYR A 23 4.66 -31.66 -16.10
CA TYR A 23 5.10 -30.38 -16.62
C TYR A 23 5.57 -29.43 -15.52
N THR A 24 6.40 -28.47 -15.92
CA THR A 24 6.71 -27.28 -15.13
C THR A 24 6.29 -26.04 -15.91
N TYR A 25 5.82 -25.03 -15.20
CA TYR A 25 5.55 -23.72 -15.76
C TYR A 25 6.20 -22.66 -14.87
N VAL A 26 6.93 -21.74 -15.49
CA VAL A 26 7.56 -20.60 -14.79
C VAL A 26 7.00 -19.33 -15.41
N ARG A 27 6.19 -18.58 -14.65
CA ARG A 27 5.71 -17.25 -15.04
C ARG A 27 6.91 -16.33 -15.27
N ASP A 28 6.91 -15.59 -16.36
CA ASP A 28 7.93 -14.55 -16.59
C ASP A 28 7.67 -13.38 -15.63
N ALA A 29 8.74 -12.78 -15.10
CA ALA A 29 8.61 -11.71 -14.13
C ALA A 29 7.93 -10.47 -14.74
N GLY A 30 6.98 -9.88 -14.01
CA GLY A 30 6.26 -8.66 -14.44
C GLY A 30 5.24 -8.85 -15.56
N THR A 31 4.90 -10.10 -15.91
CA THR A 31 3.78 -10.36 -16.83
C THR A 31 2.45 -10.21 -16.12
N ALA A 32 1.41 -9.80 -16.84
CA ALA A 32 0.13 -9.49 -16.23
C ALA A 32 -0.65 -10.71 -15.72
N GLY A 33 -1.31 -10.57 -14.58
CA GLY A 33 -2.20 -11.55 -13.97
C GLY A 33 -3.58 -11.61 -14.62
N GLY A 34 -4.35 -12.66 -14.34
CA GLY A 34 -5.75 -12.78 -14.75
C GLY A 34 -5.95 -13.20 -16.21
N HIS A 35 -4.89 -13.74 -16.81
CA HIS A 35 -4.87 -14.23 -18.19
C HIS A 35 -4.54 -15.72 -18.27
N ASP A 36 -4.60 -16.29 -19.46
CA ASP A 36 -4.26 -17.68 -19.72
C ASP A 36 -3.13 -17.80 -20.75
N ASP A 37 -2.21 -18.73 -20.52
CA ASP A 37 -1.40 -19.32 -21.58
C ASP A 37 -2.04 -20.63 -22.05
N VAL A 38 -2.22 -20.78 -23.37
CA VAL A 38 -2.82 -21.98 -23.97
C VAL A 38 -1.81 -22.67 -24.88
N PHE A 39 -1.45 -23.90 -24.52
CA PHE A 39 -0.52 -24.73 -25.27
C PHE A 39 -1.26 -25.91 -25.89
N THR A 40 -1.21 -26.05 -27.22
CA THR A 40 -1.75 -27.24 -27.91
C THR A 40 -0.64 -28.29 -28.01
N TYR A 41 -0.94 -29.54 -27.62
CA TYR A 41 0.00 -30.66 -27.74
C TYR A 41 -0.66 -31.88 -28.39
N THR A 42 0.19 -32.72 -28.97
CA THR A 42 -0.19 -33.93 -29.69
C THR A 42 0.16 -35.15 -28.83
N ILE A 43 -0.81 -36.03 -28.61
CA ILE A 43 -0.61 -37.37 -28.04
C ILE A 43 -0.54 -38.38 -29.19
N LYS A 44 0.30 -39.39 -29.05
CA LYS A 44 0.48 -40.47 -30.02
C LYS A 44 0.42 -41.82 -29.30
N ASP A 45 -0.39 -42.75 -29.79
CA ASP A 45 -0.46 -44.11 -29.24
C ASP A 45 0.61 -45.05 -29.85
N GLY A 46 0.55 -46.34 -29.50
CA GLY A 46 1.59 -47.32 -29.82
C GLY A 46 1.67 -47.73 -31.29
N ASP A 47 0.56 -47.65 -32.02
CA ASP A 47 0.46 -47.89 -33.47
C ASP A 47 0.56 -46.60 -34.29
N GLY A 48 0.42 -45.45 -33.65
CA GLY A 48 0.95 -44.17 -34.12
C GLY A 48 -0.10 -43.18 -34.58
N ASP A 49 -1.36 -43.43 -34.24
CA ASP A 49 -2.45 -42.47 -34.37
C ASP A 49 -2.21 -41.30 -33.42
N THR A 50 -2.62 -40.12 -33.87
CA THR A 50 -2.40 -38.87 -33.13
C THR A 50 -3.71 -38.21 -32.76
N SER A 51 -3.79 -37.67 -31.55
CA SER A 51 -4.85 -36.78 -31.12
C SER A 51 -4.26 -35.48 -30.56
N HIS A 52 -5.06 -34.42 -30.55
CA HIS A 52 -4.65 -33.10 -30.06
C HIS A 52 -5.49 -32.71 -28.86
N THR A 53 -4.85 -32.06 -27.89
CA THR A 53 -5.54 -31.44 -26.75
C THR A 53 -4.78 -30.19 -26.30
N THR A 54 -5.35 -29.44 -25.38
CA THR A 54 -4.78 -28.19 -24.87
C THR A 54 -4.44 -28.30 -23.38
N LEU A 55 -3.30 -27.74 -22.99
CA LEU A 55 -2.96 -27.38 -21.63
C LEU A 55 -3.17 -25.88 -21.46
N THR A 56 -4.11 -25.50 -20.61
CA THR A 56 -4.35 -24.11 -20.23
C THR A 56 -3.70 -23.84 -18.87
N ILE A 57 -2.88 -22.80 -18.80
CA ILE A 57 -2.25 -22.32 -17.58
C ILE A 57 -2.85 -20.95 -17.25
N SER A 58 -3.63 -20.89 -16.17
CA SER A 58 -4.17 -19.62 -15.68
C SER A 58 -3.15 -18.88 -14.81
N ILE A 59 -2.95 -17.62 -15.13
CA ILE A 59 -2.03 -16.71 -14.45
C ILE A 59 -2.78 -16.07 -13.29
N GLY A 60 -2.29 -16.28 -12.06
CA GLY A 60 -2.89 -15.72 -10.86
C GLY A 60 -3.02 -14.20 -10.92
N ASN A 61 -4.06 -13.68 -10.27
CA ASN A 61 -4.32 -12.26 -10.12
C ASN A 61 -4.82 -12.01 -8.70
N THR A 62 -3.98 -11.43 -7.86
CA THR A 62 -4.26 -11.23 -6.43
C THR A 62 -4.27 -9.75 -6.12
N PRO A 63 -5.41 -9.18 -5.70
CA PRO A 63 -5.49 -7.77 -5.37
C PRO A 63 -4.48 -7.39 -4.29
N PRO A 64 -3.96 -6.15 -4.32
CA PRO A 64 -3.09 -5.68 -3.27
C PRO A 64 -3.89 -5.51 -1.98
N THR A 65 -3.21 -5.41 -0.85
CA THR A 65 -3.82 -5.18 0.46
C THR A 65 -3.11 -4.08 1.23
N ILE A 66 -3.86 -3.40 2.08
CA ILE A 66 -3.37 -2.43 3.06
C ILE A 66 -3.86 -2.91 4.43
N THR A 67 -2.97 -3.04 5.40
CA THR A 67 -3.28 -3.47 6.76
C THR A 67 -2.61 -2.56 7.79
N ASP A 68 -2.96 -2.75 9.06
CA ASP A 68 -2.41 -2.02 10.20
C ASP A 68 -2.70 -0.51 10.20
N LEU A 69 -3.77 -0.11 9.51
CA LEU A 69 -4.40 1.20 9.67
C LEU A 69 -5.51 1.11 10.72
N THR A 70 -5.54 2.07 11.63
CA THR A 70 -6.51 2.17 12.73
C THR A 70 -7.59 3.19 12.38
N PRO A 71 -8.86 2.78 12.25
CA PRO A 71 -9.94 3.71 11.94
C PRO A 71 -10.09 4.82 13.00
N ALA A 72 -10.56 5.99 12.59
CA ALA A 72 -10.88 7.12 13.48
C ALA A 72 -11.75 6.71 14.68
N ALA A 73 -12.77 5.87 14.45
CA ALA A 73 -13.67 5.38 15.51
C ALA A 73 -12.95 4.57 16.61
N ASN A 74 -11.71 4.12 16.37
CA ASN A 74 -10.89 3.34 17.27
C ASN A 74 -9.67 4.14 17.79
N GLY A 75 -9.63 5.46 17.60
CA GLY A 75 -8.57 6.34 18.11
C GLY A 75 -7.53 6.78 17.08
N GLY A 76 -7.65 6.34 15.82
CA GLY A 76 -6.70 6.70 14.76
C GLY A 76 -5.34 6.01 14.89
N ASP A 77 -4.48 6.23 13.90
CA ASP A 77 -3.15 5.65 13.81
C ASP A 77 -2.12 6.31 14.73
N VAL A 78 -2.22 7.63 14.89
CA VAL A 78 -1.39 8.42 15.81
C VAL A 78 -2.24 9.50 16.48
N THR A 79 -1.82 9.91 17.68
CA THR A 79 -2.45 10.99 18.44
C THR A 79 -1.45 12.09 18.71
N VAL A 80 -1.83 13.34 18.44
CA VAL A 80 -1.09 14.56 18.77
C VAL A 80 -1.99 15.46 19.61
N ASN A 81 -1.42 16.21 20.53
CA ASN A 81 -2.18 17.07 21.43
C ASN A 81 -1.85 18.54 21.19
N GLU A 82 -2.86 19.40 21.23
CA GLU A 82 -2.71 20.85 21.11
C GLU A 82 -2.16 21.49 22.38
N ASP A 83 -2.34 20.84 23.53
CA ASP A 83 -1.80 21.30 24.81
C ASP A 83 -0.26 21.33 24.83
N ASP A 84 0.39 20.61 23.90
CA ASP A 84 1.83 20.57 23.65
C ASP A 84 2.35 21.67 22.71
N LEU A 85 1.47 22.47 22.11
CA LEU A 85 1.89 23.51 21.17
C LEU A 85 2.67 24.65 21.86
N LEU A 86 3.70 25.16 21.18
CA LEU A 86 4.58 26.21 21.68
C LEU A 86 4.12 27.61 21.25
N ALA A 87 4.20 28.63 22.10
CA ALA A 87 3.88 30.02 21.72
C ALA A 87 4.82 30.59 20.61
N SER A 88 5.94 29.92 20.34
CA SER A 88 6.91 30.35 19.31
C SER A 88 6.53 29.96 17.88
N ARG A 89 5.32 29.42 17.66
CA ARG A 89 4.81 29.06 16.32
C ARG A 89 4.55 30.28 15.43
N GLY A 90 4.16 31.41 16.03
CA GLY A 90 3.82 32.62 15.30
C GLY A 90 3.57 33.83 16.19
N ALA A 91 3.43 35.01 15.58
CA ALA A 91 3.11 36.23 16.31
C ALA A 91 1.63 36.23 16.71
N GLY A 92 1.36 36.27 18.02
CA GLY A 92 -0.01 36.23 18.55
C GLY A 92 -0.49 34.82 18.93
N GLU A 93 0.35 33.80 18.72
CA GLU A 93 0.04 32.44 19.10
C GLU A 93 0.20 32.21 20.61
N SER A 94 -0.78 31.56 21.21
CA SER A 94 -0.71 31.06 22.58
C SER A 94 0.04 29.72 22.62
N ALA A 95 0.74 29.45 23.72
CA ALA A 95 1.13 28.07 24.02
C ALA A 95 -0.12 27.28 24.42
N GLY A 96 -0.12 25.99 24.11
CA GLY A 96 -1.12 25.07 24.64
C GLY A 96 -1.08 25.01 26.17
N SER A 97 -2.13 24.47 26.78
CA SER A 97 -2.30 24.47 28.24
C SER A 97 -1.27 23.67 29.04
N ASP A 98 -0.57 22.69 28.46
CA ASP A 98 0.40 21.90 29.21
C ASP A 98 1.72 22.66 29.46
N THR A 99 2.26 22.52 30.66
CA THR A 99 3.53 23.14 31.06
C THR A 99 4.74 22.27 30.73
N SER A 100 4.56 20.98 30.48
CA SER A 100 5.59 19.96 30.25
C SER A 100 5.61 19.41 28.81
N LYS A 101 5.59 20.32 27.85
CA LYS A 101 5.51 20.06 26.39
C LYS A 101 6.16 18.76 25.92
N GLU A 102 5.35 17.88 25.35
CA GLU A 102 5.77 16.73 24.56
C GLU A 102 5.96 17.06 23.06
N SER A 103 6.36 16.06 22.28
CA SER A 103 6.55 16.21 20.83
C SER A 103 5.20 16.27 20.12
N THR A 104 4.99 17.35 19.36
CA THR A 104 3.88 17.47 18.40
C THR A 104 4.11 16.68 17.11
N THR A 105 5.25 15.99 17.01
CA THR A 105 5.56 15.03 15.94
C THR A 105 5.44 13.60 16.45
N GLN A 106 4.64 12.78 15.77
CA GLN A 106 4.43 11.38 16.12
C GLN A 106 4.66 10.48 14.91
N GLY A 107 5.26 9.31 15.16
CA GLY A 107 5.59 8.33 14.14
C GLY A 107 4.59 7.18 14.12
N GLY A 108 4.31 6.67 12.92
CA GLY A 108 3.46 5.49 12.74
C GLY A 108 3.90 4.64 11.57
N THR A 109 3.25 3.48 11.45
CA THR A 109 3.48 2.54 10.34
C THR A 109 2.18 1.90 9.91
N PHE A 110 2.11 1.53 8.64
CA PHE A 110 1.11 0.60 8.13
C PHE A 110 1.78 -0.36 7.15
N THR A 111 1.09 -1.44 6.77
CA THR A 111 1.66 -2.48 5.90
C THR A 111 0.92 -2.53 4.58
N ILE A 112 1.67 -2.69 3.48
CA ILE A 112 1.14 -2.94 2.15
C ILE A 112 1.69 -4.26 1.59
N ALA A 113 0.84 -5.00 0.88
CA ALA A 113 1.26 -6.20 0.16
C ALA A 113 0.64 -6.22 -1.24
N SER A 114 1.41 -6.72 -2.21
CA SER A 114 0.93 -6.95 -3.57
C SER A 114 1.70 -8.14 -4.15
N PRO A 115 1.07 -9.34 -4.21
CA PRO A 115 1.72 -10.53 -4.76
C PRO A 115 2.13 -10.40 -6.22
N ASP A 116 1.40 -9.60 -6.99
CA ASP A 116 1.67 -9.32 -8.41
C ASP A 116 2.56 -8.07 -8.63
N GLY A 117 3.06 -7.48 -7.53
CA GLY A 117 3.98 -6.35 -7.57
C GLY A 117 3.27 -4.99 -7.51
N ILE A 118 3.89 -4.03 -6.81
CA ILE A 118 3.31 -2.70 -6.60
C ILE A 118 3.59 -1.81 -7.82
N ALA A 119 2.55 -1.14 -8.32
CA ALA A 119 2.70 -0.07 -9.29
C ALA A 119 2.80 1.30 -8.60
N THR A 120 1.80 1.67 -7.80
CA THR A 120 1.73 2.98 -7.14
C THR A 120 1.24 2.90 -5.71
N LEU A 121 1.73 3.82 -4.89
CA LEU A 121 1.20 4.14 -3.56
C LEU A 121 1.06 5.65 -3.47
N SER A 122 -0.10 6.13 -3.05
CA SER A 122 -0.31 7.54 -2.73
C SER A 122 -1.07 7.72 -1.43
N ILE A 123 -0.78 8.81 -0.71
CA ILE A 123 -1.56 9.26 0.45
C ILE A 123 -2.12 10.63 0.12
N ASP A 124 -3.44 10.76 0.18
CA ASP A 124 -4.20 11.97 -0.18
C ASP A 124 -3.84 12.55 -1.56
N GLY A 125 -3.57 11.65 -2.53
CA GLY A 125 -3.17 12.01 -3.89
C GLY A 125 -1.67 12.32 -4.07
N HIS A 126 -0.88 12.38 -3.00
CA HIS A 126 0.57 12.53 -3.09
C HIS A 126 1.25 11.17 -3.26
N ALA A 127 2.03 11.00 -4.33
CA ALA A 127 2.67 9.73 -4.67
C ALA A 127 3.95 9.48 -3.86
N PHE A 128 4.09 8.25 -3.34
CA PHE A 128 5.26 7.76 -2.60
C PHE A 128 5.87 6.50 -3.21
N ILE A 129 5.10 5.73 -3.98
CA ILE A 129 5.63 4.71 -4.89
C ILE A 129 5.13 5.04 -6.29
N THR A 130 6.03 5.07 -7.27
CA THR A 130 5.71 5.24 -8.69
C THR A 130 6.49 4.22 -9.50
N ASN A 131 5.79 3.45 -10.34
CA ASN A 131 6.37 2.34 -11.09
C ASN A 131 7.18 1.37 -10.21
N GLY A 132 6.65 1.07 -9.02
CA GLY A 132 7.30 0.20 -8.03
C GLY A 132 8.52 0.80 -7.32
N VAL A 133 8.87 2.06 -7.58
CA VAL A 133 10.01 2.75 -6.94
C VAL A 133 9.51 3.67 -5.84
N PHE A 134 9.99 3.44 -4.62
CA PHE A 134 9.70 4.30 -3.47
C PHE A 134 10.50 5.60 -3.49
N SER A 135 9.85 6.71 -3.10
CA SER A 135 10.49 7.98 -2.77
C SER A 135 9.91 8.50 -1.46
N ALA A 136 10.79 8.80 -0.50
CA ALA A 136 10.39 9.53 0.70
C ALA A 136 9.99 10.97 0.34
N GLY A 137 9.14 11.57 1.18
CA GLY A 137 8.70 12.94 0.98
C GLY A 137 7.65 13.37 1.99
N SER A 138 7.35 14.66 1.97
CA SER A 138 6.35 15.26 2.84
C SER A 138 5.39 16.14 2.07
N PHE A 139 4.20 16.34 2.62
CA PHE A 139 3.24 17.31 2.14
C PHE A 139 2.47 17.93 3.29
N THR A 140 1.87 19.09 3.02
CA THR A 140 0.94 19.75 3.93
C THR A 140 -0.44 19.12 3.79
N THR A 141 -1.01 18.66 4.90
CA THR A 141 -2.32 18.02 4.94
C THR A 141 -3.45 19.05 4.79
N ALA A 142 -4.70 18.59 4.68
CA ALA A 142 -5.84 19.46 4.46
C ALA A 142 -6.08 20.45 5.61
N LEU A 143 -5.70 20.09 6.84
CA LEU A 143 -5.76 20.96 8.01
C LEU A 143 -4.51 21.87 8.16
N GLY A 144 -3.47 21.70 7.34
CA GLY A 144 -2.25 22.53 7.40
C GLY A 144 -1.09 21.88 8.17
N ASN A 145 -1.29 20.65 8.65
CA ASN A 145 -0.27 19.85 9.32
C ASN A 145 0.69 19.19 8.31
N THR A 146 1.71 18.49 8.78
CA THR A 146 2.70 17.87 7.89
C THR A 146 2.71 16.35 8.05
N LEU A 147 2.39 15.64 6.98
CA LEU A 147 2.68 14.22 6.87
C LEU A 147 3.98 14.03 6.08
N ASN A 148 4.91 13.29 6.66
CA ASN A 148 6.19 12.94 6.05
C ASN A 148 6.31 11.41 6.01
N VAL A 149 6.29 10.83 4.82
CA VAL A 149 6.51 9.40 4.61
C VAL A 149 8.00 9.15 4.53
N THR A 150 8.53 8.45 5.52
CA THR A 150 9.97 8.35 5.79
C THR A 150 10.62 7.13 5.16
N GLY A 151 9.87 6.06 4.92
CA GLY A 151 10.44 4.82 4.41
C GLY A 151 9.42 3.80 3.92
N TYR A 152 9.92 2.87 3.10
CA TYR A 152 9.23 1.66 2.70
C TYR A 152 10.21 0.48 2.72
N ASN A 153 9.88 -0.58 3.46
CA ASN A 153 10.63 -1.82 3.47
C ASN A 153 9.98 -2.83 2.52
N ALA A 154 10.58 -3.02 1.34
CA ALA A 154 10.07 -3.92 0.31
C ALA A 154 10.00 -5.40 0.74
N ALA A 155 10.80 -5.82 1.74
CA ALA A 155 10.78 -7.20 2.21
C ALA A 155 9.61 -7.49 3.17
N THR A 156 9.18 -6.49 3.95
CA THR A 156 8.11 -6.66 4.95
C THR A 156 6.80 -5.98 4.56
N GLY A 157 6.81 -5.11 3.55
CA GLY A 157 5.66 -4.30 3.18
C GLY A 157 5.44 -3.08 4.07
N VAL A 158 6.30 -2.83 5.06
CA VAL A 158 6.08 -1.76 6.05
C VAL A 158 6.38 -0.40 5.43
N VAL A 159 5.41 0.51 5.52
CA VAL A 159 5.55 1.94 5.24
C VAL A 159 5.64 2.68 6.57
N SER A 160 6.64 3.56 6.71
CA SER A 160 6.85 4.39 7.89
C SER A 160 6.57 5.85 7.58
N TYR A 161 5.97 6.56 8.52
CA TYR A 161 5.68 7.99 8.39
C TYR A 161 5.80 8.71 9.74
N THR A 162 5.85 10.03 9.67
CA THR A 162 5.65 10.92 10.81
C THR A 162 4.57 11.95 10.46
N TYR A 163 3.74 12.29 11.43
CA TYR A 163 2.82 13.41 11.37
C TYR A 163 3.27 14.49 12.34
N THR A 164 3.25 15.75 11.92
CA THR A 164 3.56 16.92 12.77
C THR A 164 2.34 17.83 12.84
N LEU A 165 1.84 18.04 14.05
CA LEU A 165 0.88 19.10 14.35
C LEU A 165 1.63 20.44 14.32
N ASN A 166 1.29 21.27 13.34
CA ASN A 166 1.97 22.53 13.07
C ASN A 166 1.31 23.70 13.80
N ASP A 167 -0.01 23.64 13.97
CA ASP A 167 -0.77 24.66 14.65
C ASP A 167 -2.02 24.08 15.33
N ASN A 168 -2.74 24.92 16.07
CA ASN A 168 -4.02 24.53 16.68
C ASN A 168 -5.11 24.42 15.60
N GLU A 169 -6.03 23.50 15.79
CA GLU A 169 -7.13 23.24 14.87
C GLU A 169 -8.47 23.75 15.39
N ALA A 170 -9.43 23.90 14.49
CA ALA A 170 -10.79 24.25 14.87
C ALA A 170 -11.55 23.00 15.35
N HIS A 171 -11.76 22.92 16.66
CA HIS A 171 -12.53 21.85 17.30
C HIS A 171 -14.03 22.13 17.37
N ALA A 172 -14.81 21.07 17.63
CA ALA A 172 -16.23 21.23 17.89
C ALA A 172 -16.45 21.99 19.21
N ALA A 173 -17.44 22.88 19.25
CA ALA A 173 -17.71 23.67 20.46
C ALA A 173 -18.02 22.76 21.67
N GLY A 174 -17.18 22.85 22.71
CA GLY A 174 -17.30 22.11 23.95
C GLY A 174 -16.35 22.70 24.99
N GLN A 175 -16.70 22.58 26.28
CA GLN A 175 -15.92 23.17 27.38
C GLN A 175 -14.81 22.23 27.90
N GLY A 176 -14.35 21.28 27.09
CA GLY A 176 -13.34 20.30 27.50
C GLY A 176 -12.73 19.56 26.31
N THR A 177 -11.68 18.80 26.60
CA THR A 177 -10.90 18.03 25.63
C THR A 177 -11.80 17.23 24.71
N ASN A 178 -11.61 17.40 23.41
CA ASN A 178 -12.29 16.66 22.37
C ASN A 178 -11.32 16.31 21.24
N SER A 179 -11.79 15.47 20.32
CA SER A 179 -10.99 14.92 19.23
C SER A 179 -11.45 15.46 17.89
N LEU A 180 -10.51 15.96 17.11
CA LEU A 180 -10.65 16.18 15.68
C LEU A 180 -9.83 15.11 14.94
N PHE A 181 -10.47 14.38 14.04
CA PHE A 181 -9.78 13.38 13.22
C PHE A 181 -9.45 13.93 11.84
N GLU A 182 -8.16 13.95 11.49
CA GLU A 182 -7.71 14.18 10.12
C GLU A 182 -7.55 12.85 9.40
N ASN A 183 -8.36 12.64 8.36
CA ASN A 183 -8.40 11.39 7.60
C ASN A 183 -7.81 11.58 6.21
N MET A 184 -6.81 10.77 5.88
CA MET A 184 -6.05 10.84 4.63
C MET A 184 -6.20 9.53 3.87
N THR A 185 -6.62 9.60 2.61
CA THR A 185 -6.88 8.39 1.81
C THR A 185 -5.57 7.75 1.37
N VAL A 186 -5.33 6.49 1.75
CA VAL A 186 -4.21 5.69 1.24
C VAL A 186 -4.72 4.88 0.05
N SER A 187 -4.09 5.04 -1.11
CA SER A 187 -4.43 4.30 -2.34
C SER A 187 -3.23 3.51 -2.82
N LEU A 188 -3.44 2.22 -3.08
CA LEU A 188 -2.43 1.27 -3.55
C LEU A 188 -2.93 0.61 -4.83
N THR A 189 -2.10 0.63 -5.87
CA THR A 189 -2.38 -0.04 -7.15
C THR A 189 -1.25 -1.01 -7.47
N ASP A 190 -1.59 -2.22 -7.91
CA ASP A 190 -0.62 -3.21 -8.37
C ASP A 190 -0.31 -3.09 -9.88
N GLN A 191 0.64 -3.88 -10.37
CA GLN A 191 1.07 -3.86 -11.78
C GLN A 191 -0.02 -4.35 -12.75
N ASP A 192 -1.02 -5.04 -12.24
CA ASP A 192 -2.16 -5.59 -12.99
C ASP A 192 -3.39 -4.65 -12.94
N GLY A 193 -3.27 -3.50 -12.26
CA GLY A 193 -4.29 -2.45 -12.18
C GLY A 193 -5.37 -2.69 -11.12
N GLN A 194 -5.22 -3.69 -10.25
CA GLN A 194 -6.08 -3.86 -9.08
C GLN A 194 -5.70 -2.87 -7.99
N ASN A 195 -6.69 -2.52 -7.18
CA ASN A 195 -6.57 -1.43 -6.23
C ASN A 195 -7.00 -1.86 -4.82
N ALA A 196 -6.36 -1.26 -3.82
CA ALA A 196 -6.80 -1.27 -2.44
C ALA A 196 -6.78 0.17 -1.90
N THR A 197 -7.72 0.45 -0.99
CA THR A 197 -7.81 1.74 -0.32
C THR A 197 -7.89 1.56 1.18
N GLY A 198 -7.24 2.46 1.92
CA GLY A 198 -7.32 2.56 3.37
C GLY A 198 -7.42 4.02 3.80
N THR A 199 -7.60 4.24 5.10
CA THR A 199 -7.62 5.59 5.68
C THR A 199 -6.54 5.65 6.75
N LEU A 200 -5.57 6.53 6.55
CA LEU A 200 -4.67 6.98 7.60
C LEU A 200 -5.41 8.05 8.42
N SER A 201 -5.55 7.85 9.72
CA SER A 201 -6.32 8.72 10.59
C SER A 201 -5.45 9.26 11.72
N VAL A 202 -5.43 10.58 11.88
CA VAL A 202 -4.71 11.23 12.98
C VAL A 202 -5.71 11.84 13.94
N ASN A 203 -5.59 11.48 15.21
CA ASN A 203 -6.37 12.09 16.28
C ASN A 203 -5.65 13.34 16.79
N ILE A 204 -6.25 14.50 16.58
CA ILE A 204 -5.80 15.78 17.12
C ILE A 204 -6.65 16.05 18.34
N VAL A 205 -6.02 16.11 19.51
CA VAL A 205 -6.69 16.30 20.79
C VAL A 205 -6.60 17.76 21.19
N ASP A 206 -7.77 18.37 21.38
CA ASP A 206 -7.93 19.77 21.80
C ASP A 206 -7.28 20.03 23.15
N ASP A 207 -6.77 21.26 23.34
CA ASP A 207 -6.34 21.72 24.65
C ASP A 207 -7.54 22.21 25.47
N VAL A 208 -7.34 22.45 26.78
CA VAL A 208 -8.39 23.05 27.62
C VAL A 208 -7.91 24.43 28.05
N PRO A 209 -8.70 25.51 27.81
CA PRO A 209 -8.32 26.83 28.27
C PRO A 209 -8.03 26.87 29.78
N THR A 210 -6.88 27.44 30.17
CA THR A 210 -6.50 27.71 31.57
C THR A 210 -6.68 29.17 31.95
#